data_AF-A0A316F477-F1
#
_entry.id   AF-A0A316F477-F1
#
_cell.length_a   1.000
_cell.length_b   1.000
_cell.length_c   1.000
_cell.angle_alpha   90.00
_cell.angle_beta   90.00
_cell.angle_gamma   90.00
#
_symmetry.space_group_name_H-M   'P 1'
#
loop_
_entity.id
_entity.type
_entity.pdbx_description
1 polymer ?
#
loop_
_entity_poly.entity_id
_entity_poly.type
_entity_poly.pdbx_seq_one_letter_code
_entity_poly.pdbx_strand_id
1 'polypeptide(L)'
;MGQVGDPARAVPVAGDGPVPPDPAWLDLLPGDPLGAMERFAAGWFPDAGPSEEISIVSPVLGRFHRTPGHCGSVFLYPASRTDRDRADGLVVFGQEGDGVFRLLFEEAGANPPVYYEGLREEMVAEREPLHGFLLLFVLARAALDGPFGGMAFADARQFRKVVEPLRRVPLRPLRWPSPRTDTYVGPGLVVQAGPSENGPGVFEIYVGARHPAHLRPLRELNLDWEFFNG
;
A
#
# COMPACT_ATOMS: atom_id res chain seq x y z
N MET A 1 8.30 -59.97 -24.69
CA MET A 1 8.50 -60.25 -23.24
C MET A 1 9.64 -59.35 -22.78
N GLY A 2 9.49 -58.29 -22.00
CA GLY A 2 8.37 -57.62 -21.35
C GLY A 2 8.95 -56.35 -20.71
N GLN A 3 8.20 -55.25 -20.75
CA GLN A 3 8.52 -53.98 -20.08
C GLN A 3 8.66 -54.16 -18.56
N VAL A 4 9.61 -53.44 -17.96
CA VAL A 4 9.48 -52.75 -16.66
C VAL A 4 10.41 -51.53 -16.79
N GLY A 5 9.98 -50.28 -16.96
CA GLY A 5 8.92 -49.59 -16.23
C GLY A 5 9.55 -48.87 -15.04
N ASP A 6 10.48 -47.95 -15.28
CA ASP A 6 11.03 -47.09 -14.22
C ASP A 6 9.95 -46.06 -13.85
N PRO A 7 9.38 -46.08 -12.63
CA PRO A 7 8.35 -45.14 -12.26
C PRO A 7 8.96 -43.75 -12.19
N ALA A 8 8.52 -42.89 -13.12
CA ALA A 8 8.70 -41.45 -13.05
C ALA A 8 8.46 -41.01 -11.59
N ARG A 9 9.53 -40.47 -10.98
CA ARG A 9 9.44 -39.76 -9.70
C ARG A 9 8.42 -38.65 -9.93
N ALA A 10 7.21 -38.84 -9.43
CA ALA A 10 6.19 -37.81 -9.41
C ALA A 10 6.79 -36.63 -8.64
N VAL A 11 7.20 -35.60 -9.37
CA VAL A 11 7.42 -34.28 -8.80
C VAL A 11 6.07 -33.90 -8.19
N PRO A 12 5.98 -33.58 -6.90
CA PRO A 12 4.75 -33.02 -6.37
C PRO A 12 4.52 -31.73 -7.14
N VAL A 13 3.44 -31.66 -7.91
CA VAL A 13 2.93 -30.39 -8.40
C VAL A 13 2.49 -29.64 -7.15
N ALA A 14 3.38 -28.79 -6.63
CA ALA A 14 3.07 -27.85 -5.57
C ALA A 14 2.14 -26.77 -6.15
N GLY A 15 0.89 -27.15 -6.39
CA GLY A 15 -0.22 -26.22 -6.32
C GLY A 15 -0.46 -25.96 -4.85
N ASP A 16 0.09 -24.87 -4.35
CA ASP A 16 -0.46 -24.03 -3.28
C ASP A 16 0.61 -22.99 -2.95
N GLY A 17 0.42 -21.77 -3.47
CA GLY A 17 1.19 -20.63 -2.98
C GLY A 17 0.94 -20.42 -1.48
N PRO A 18 1.74 -19.58 -0.80
CA PRO A 18 1.48 -19.25 0.60
C PRO A 18 0.04 -18.77 0.79
N VAL A 19 -0.58 -19.18 1.89
CA VAL A 19 -1.94 -18.74 2.25
C VAL A 19 -1.95 -17.20 2.27
N PRO A 20 -2.80 -16.56 1.44
CA PRO A 20 -2.84 -15.10 1.39
C PRO A 20 -3.27 -14.52 2.74
N PRO A 21 -2.76 -13.33 3.13
CA PRO A 21 -3.28 -12.59 4.26
C PRO A 21 -4.80 -12.35 4.12
N ASP A 22 -5.54 -12.65 5.19
CA ASP A 22 -6.99 -12.46 5.26
C ASP A 22 -7.35 -10.96 5.32
N PRO A 23 -8.24 -10.46 4.43
CA PRO A 23 -8.72 -9.08 4.46
C PRO A 23 -9.71 -8.77 5.61
N ALA A 24 -9.96 -9.67 6.57
CA ALA A 24 -10.84 -9.45 7.73
C ALA A 24 -10.50 -8.20 8.57
N TRP A 25 -9.28 -7.66 8.49
CA TRP A 25 -8.93 -6.38 9.11
C TRP A 25 -9.79 -5.21 8.60
N LEU A 26 -10.36 -5.30 7.39
CA LEU A 26 -11.27 -4.30 6.84
C LEU A 26 -12.54 -4.11 7.69
N ASP A 27 -12.93 -5.13 8.45
CA ASP A 27 -14.14 -5.09 9.29
C ASP A 27 -13.97 -4.21 10.52
N LEU A 28 -12.74 -3.75 10.80
CA LEU A 28 -12.46 -2.75 11.82
C LEU A 28 -12.78 -1.32 11.35
N LEU A 29 -12.99 -1.10 10.06
CA LEU A 29 -13.20 0.24 9.50
C LEU A 29 -14.68 0.65 9.47
N PRO A 30 -14.98 1.96 9.65
CA PRO A 30 -14.04 3.05 9.91
C PRO A 30 -13.67 3.23 11.40
N GLY A 31 -14.11 2.32 12.29
CA GLY A 31 -14.03 2.50 13.74
C GLY A 31 -12.62 2.44 14.35
N ASP A 32 -11.74 1.60 13.82
CA ASP A 32 -10.37 1.42 14.30
C ASP A 32 -9.36 1.28 13.13
N PRO A 33 -9.01 2.41 12.47
CA PRO A 33 -8.04 2.40 11.38
C PRO A 33 -6.63 2.01 11.82
N LEU A 34 -6.27 2.31 13.06
CA LEU A 34 -4.94 1.98 13.59
C LEU A 34 -4.83 0.46 13.78
N GLY A 35 -5.80 -0.19 14.45
CA GLY A 35 -5.83 -1.65 14.58
C GLY A 35 -5.94 -2.37 13.23
N ALA A 36 -6.66 -1.79 12.26
CA ALA A 36 -6.70 -2.27 10.87
C ALA A 36 -5.30 -2.27 10.23
N MET A 37 -4.56 -1.17 10.37
CA MET A 37 -3.18 -1.06 9.89
C MET A 37 -2.27 -2.09 10.53
N GLU A 38 -2.37 -2.28 11.86
CA GLU A 38 -1.53 -3.25 12.57
C GLU A 38 -1.77 -4.69 12.11
N ARG A 39 -3.04 -5.07 11.92
CA ARG A 39 -3.40 -6.41 11.41
C ARG A 39 -2.95 -6.61 9.96
N PHE A 40 -3.16 -5.61 9.10
CA PHE A 40 -2.67 -5.65 7.73
C PHE A 40 -1.14 -5.81 7.71
N ALA A 41 -0.42 -4.96 8.43
CA ALA A 41 1.04 -4.95 8.45
C ALA A 41 1.62 -6.26 9.00
N ALA A 42 1.02 -6.85 10.03
CA ALA A 42 1.44 -8.15 10.55
C ALA A 42 1.30 -9.28 9.51
N GLY A 43 0.23 -9.25 8.71
CA GLY A 43 0.04 -10.20 7.61
C GLY A 43 0.92 -9.90 6.40
N TRP A 44 1.22 -8.63 6.13
CA TRP A 44 1.95 -8.21 4.94
C TRP A 44 3.49 -8.22 5.09
N PHE A 45 3.98 -7.97 6.30
CA PHE A 45 5.41 -7.86 6.63
C PHE A 45 5.78 -8.79 7.80
N PRO A 46 5.67 -10.12 7.63
CA PRO A 46 5.84 -11.07 8.75
C PRO A 46 7.27 -11.12 9.30
N ASP A 47 8.28 -10.80 8.48
CA ASP A 47 9.70 -10.84 8.86
C ASP A 47 10.22 -9.53 9.46
N ALA A 48 9.35 -8.56 9.68
CA ALA A 48 9.74 -7.31 10.32
C ALA A 48 9.99 -7.54 11.82
N GLY A 49 11.26 -7.74 12.18
CA GLY A 49 11.68 -7.84 13.58
C GLY A 49 11.28 -6.61 14.42
N PRO A 50 11.35 -6.70 15.76
CA PRO A 50 11.03 -5.58 16.64
C PRO A 50 11.85 -4.33 16.25
N SER A 51 11.20 -3.16 16.16
CA SER A 51 11.88 -1.90 15.83
C SER A 51 12.68 -1.40 17.03
N GLU A 52 13.92 -0.95 16.79
CA GLU A 52 14.74 -0.28 17.82
C GLU A 52 14.31 1.18 18.02
N GLU A 53 13.66 1.79 17.03
CA GLU A 53 13.05 3.12 17.13
C GLU A 53 11.55 3.02 16.83
N ILE A 54 10.73 3.28 17.86
CA ILE A 54 9.29 3.42 17.74
C ILE A 54 9.02 4.72 16.97
N SER A 55 8.36 4.64 15.81
CA SER A 55 7.80 5.85 15.20
C SER A 55 6.82 6.46 16.20
N ILE A 56 6.86 7.77 16.36
CA ILE A 56 6.00 8.51 17.30
C ILE A 56 4.51 8.22 17.07
N VAL A 57 4.19 7.82 15.84
CA VAL A 57 2.85 7.71 15.34
C VAL A 57 2.29 6.28 15.55
N SER A 58 3.16 5.26 15.65
CA SER A 58 2.85 3.89 16.08
C SER A 58 4.12 3.01 16.09
N PRO A 59 4.29 2.10 17.07
CA PRO A 59 5.34 1.07 17.05
C PRO A 59 5.38 0.22 15.78
N VAL A 60 4.23 0.05 15.10
CA VAL A 60 4.12 -0.74 13.86
C VAL A 60 4.71 0.01 12.66
N LEU A 61 4.72 1.34 12.64
CA LEU A 61 5.41 2.10 11.58
C LEU A 61 6.93 2.00 11.66
N GLY A 62 7.47 1.82 12.87
CA GLY A 62 8.87 1.42 13.09
C GLY A 62 9.29 0.21 12.23
N ARG A 63 8.34 -0.70 11.93
CA ARG A 63 8.56 -1.91 11.12
C ARG A 63 8.59 -1.66 9.61
N PHE A 64 8.03 -0.54 9.13
CA PHE A 64 8.07 -0.16 7.70
C PHE A 64 9.45 0.34 7.26
N HIS A 65 10.26 0.84 8.19
CA HIS A 65 11.51 1.56 7.87
C HIS A 65 12.72 0.68 7.48
N ARG A 66 12.56 -0.64 7.22
CA ARG A 66 13.69 -1.57 7.09
C ARG A 66 13.90 -2.30 5.76
N THR A 67 13.34 -1.85 4.65
CA THR A 67 13.70 -2.42 3.34
C THR A 67 14.51 -1.42 2.51
N PRO A 68 15.86 -1.38 2.67
CA PRO A 68 16.72 -0.59 1.79
C PRO A 68 16.68 -1.21 0.39
N GLY A 69 15.88 -0.61 -0.48
CA GLY A 69 15.59 -1.11 -1.83
C GLY A 69 14.15 -0.89 -2.31
N HIS A 70 13.25 -0.46 -1.43
CA HIS A 70 11.85 -0.14 -1.74
C HIS A 70 11.51 1.30 -1.32
N CYS A 71 12.44 2.25 -1.50
CA CYS A 71 12.20 3.68 -1.26
C CYS A 71 11.62 4.34 -2.51
N GLY A 72 10.40 3.98 -2.90
CA GLY A 72 9.59 4.82 -3.79
C GLY A 72 9.21 6.13 -3.08
N SER A 73 9.33 7.25 -3.79
CA SER A 73 8.69 8.57 -3.66
C SER A 73 8.20 9.16 -2.33
N VAL A 74 7.81 8.46 -1.25
CA VAL A 74 7.43 9.07 0.04
C VAL A 74 7.88 8.21 1.21
N PHE A 75 8.53 8.80 2.21
CA PHE A 75 8.98 8.12 3.42
C PHE A 75 8.59 8.85 4.69
N LEU A 76 8.17 8.08 5.70
CA LEU A 76 7.95 8.60 7.05
C LEU A 76 9.30 8.66 7.80
N TYR A 77 9.43 9.56 8.77
CA TYR A 77 10.61 9.69 9.59
C TYR A 77 10.54 8.76 10.81
N PRO A 78 11.68 8.19 11.24
CA PRO A 78 11.79 7.66 12.59
C PRO A 78 11.60 8.78 13.62
N ALA A 79 11.22 8.44 14.86
CA ALA A 79 10.99 9.42 15.93
C ALA A 79 12.21 10.30 16.24
N SER A 80 13.43 9.80 15.99
CA SER A 80 14.67 10.55 16.16
C SER A 80 14.88 11.67 15.13
N ARG A 81 14.16 11.62 14.00
CA ARG A 81 14.29 12.57 12.87
C ARG A 81 13.07 13.45 12.65
N THR A 82 12.05 13.32 13.48
CA THR A 82 10.88 14.20 13.43
C THR A 82 11.23 15.57 13.99
N ASP A 83 10.89 16.61 13.23
CA ASP A 83 11.03 17.99 13.67
C ASP A 83 9.79 18.41 14.46
N ARG A 84 9.97 18.67 15.76
CA ARG A 84 8.92 19.10 16.69
C ARG A 84 9.09 20.52 17.19
N ASP A 85 10.22 21.14 16.91
CA ASP A 85 10.58 22.45 17.48
C ASP A 85 10.03 23.60 16.63
N ARG A 86 9.02 23.33 15.80
CA ARG A 86 8.41 24.33 14.94
C ARG A 86 7.58 25.31 15.75
N ALA A 87 7.71 26.59 15.41
CA ALA A 87 6.97 27.67 16.04
C ALA A 87 5.44 27.61 15.81
N ASP A 88 4.99 26.86 14.81
CA ASP A 88 3.57 26.67 14.48
C ASP A 88 2.92 25.49 15.22
N GLY A 89 3.67 24.74 16.04
CA GLY A 89 3.16 23.60 16.80
C GLY A 89 2.91 22.34 15.97
N LEU A 90 3.35 22.30 14.71
CA LEU A 90 3.26 21.13 13.84
C LEU A 90 4.50 20.25 13.96
N VAL A 91 4.33 18.95 13.77
CA VAL A 91 5.42 17.97 13.76
C VAL A 91 5.62 17.46 12.34
N VAL A 92 6.84 17.59 11.81
CA VAL A 92 7.19 16.98 10.52
C VAL A 92 7.54 15.51 10.74
N PHE A 93 6.85 14.62 10.02
CA PHE A 93 6.96 13.17 10.23
C PHE A 93 7.17 12.37 8.95
N GLY A 94 7.37 13.03 7.82
CA GLY A 94 7.73 12.39 6.56
C GLY A 94 7.93 13.39 5.44
N GLN A 95 8.40 12.91 4.30
CA GLN A 95 8.55 13.71 3.09
C GLN A 95 8.50 12.85 1.82
N GLU A 96 8.31 13.52 0.68
CA GLU A 96 8.60 12.97 -0.64
C GLU A 96 10.11 12.63 -0.74
N GLY A 97 10.47 11.60 -1.49
CA GLY A 97 11.82 11.15 -1.83
C GLY A 97 12.77 12.27 -2.29
N ASP A 98 12.29 13.18 -3.13
CA ASP A 98 12.98 14.35 -3.69
C ASP A 98 12.78 15.62 -2.85
N GLY A 99 11.93 15.57 -1.83
CA GLY A 99 11.64 16.67 -0.93
C GLY A 99 10.63 17.71 -1.43
N VAL A 100 9.91 17.44 -2.53
CA VAL A 100 8.87 18.35 -3.08
C VAL A 100 7.82 18.71 -2.03
N PHE A 101 7.43 17.76 -1.19
CA PHE A 101 6.53 18.03 -0.07
C PHE A 101 6.93 17.31 1.20
N ARG A 102 6.46 17.85 2.33
CA ARG A 102 6.58 17.28 3.67
C ARG A 102 5.22 16.92 4.24
N LEU A 103 5.20 15.92 5.10
CA LEU A 103 4.04 15.47 5.86
C LEU A 103 4.13 16.00 7.28
N LEU A 104 3.05 16.61 7.76
CA LEU A 104 2.96 17.21 9.08
C LEU A 104 1.70 16.77 9.81
N PHE A 105 1.73 16.77 11.15
CA PHE A 105 0.54 16.58 11.98
C PHE A 105 0.60 17.49 13.21
N GLU A 106 -0.55 17.75 13.84
CA GLU A 106 -0.61 18.45 15.13
C GLU A 106 -0.23 17.49 16.27
N GLU A 107 0.73 17.87 17.14
CA GLU A 107 1.14 16.98 18.24
C GLU A 107 0.01 16.70 19.24
N ALA A 108 -0.91 17.65 19.38
CA ALA A 108 -2.04 17.53 20.28
C ALA A 108 -3.17 16.68 19.67
N GLY A 109 -3.73 15.78 20.49
CA GLY A 109 -4.91 14.99 20.14
C GLY A 109 -4.60 13.51 19.88
N ALA A 110 -5.63 12.67 20.02
CA ALA A 110 -5.48 11.22 19.90
C ALA A 110 -5.41 10.74 18.44
N ASN A 111 -5.99 11.50 17.50
CA ASN A 111 -5.99 11.20 16.07
C ASN A 111 -5.97 12.52 15.28
N PRO A 112 -4.86 13.27 15.33
CA PRO A 112 -4.75 14.62 14.80
C PRO A 112 -4.89 14.67 13.27
N PRO A 113 -5.24 15.84 12.70
CA PRO A 113 -5.19 16.06 11.26
C PRO A 113 -3.76 15.90 10.70
N VAL A 114 -3.67 15.53 9.42
CA VAL A 114 -2.42 15.45 8.66
C VAL A 114 -2.41 16.54 7.58
N TYR A 115 -1.24 17.09 7.30
CA TYR A 115 -1.04 18.16 6.34
C TYR A 115 0.09 17.84 5.38
N TYR A 116 -0.05 18.37 4.16
CA TYR A 116 1.00 18.46 3.17
C TYR A 116 1.51 19.90 3.10
N GLU A 117 2.81 20.08 3.24
CA GLU A 117 3.50 21.35 2.98
C GLU A 117 4.34 21.19 1.71
N GLY A 118 4.06 21.98 0.67
CA GLY A 118 4.74 21.90 -0.64
C GLY A 118 4.01 21.10 -1.73
N LEU A 119 2.98 20.31 -1.39
CA LEU A 119 2.15 19.62 -2.39
C LEU A 119 1.37 20.61 -3.28
N ARG A 120 1.03 21.77 -2.72
CA ARG A 120 0.52 22.95 -3.41
C ARG A 120 1.23 24.17 -2.81
N GLU A 121 0.99 25.35 -3.40
CA GLU A 121 1.50 26.62 -2.87
C GLU A 121 1.09 26.85 -1.42
N GLU A 122 -0.17 26.55 -1.09
CA GLU A 122 -0.68 26.56 0.28
C GLU A 122 -0.56 25.18 0.95
N MET A 123 -0.48 25.19 2.29
CA MET A 123 -0.57 23.97 3.08
C MET A 123 -1.94 23.32 2.90
N VAL A 124 -1.97 22.01 2.64
CA VAL A 124 -3.20 21.27 2.36
C VAL A 124 -3.44 20.21 3.41
N ALA A 125 -4.58 20.27 4.11
CA ALA A 125 -5.01 19.19 4.99
C ALA A 125 -5.39 17.93 4.20
N GLU A 126 -4.86 16.78 4.60
CA GLU A 126 -5.36 15.47 4.18
C GLU A 126 -6.82 15.31 4.63
N ARG A 127 -7.56 14.48 3.90
CA ARG A 127 -8.94 14.14 4.17
C ARG A 127 -9.03 13.28 5.41
N GLU A 128 -8.24 12.21 5.50
CA GLU A 128 -8.20 11.35 6.68
C GLU A 128 -7.27 11.90 7.76
N PRO A 129 -7.66 11.82 9.05
CA PRO A 129 -6.75 12.08 10.16
C PRO A 129 -5.69 10.99 10.24
N LEU A 130 -4.71 11.21 11.11
CA LEU A 130 -3.47 10.44 11.22
C LEU A 130 -3.66 8.92 11.13
N HIS A 131 -4.56 8.31 11.91
CA HIS A 131 -4.77 6.86 11.90
C HIS A 131 -5.26 6.33 10.54
N GLY A 132 -6.17 7.05 9.89
CA GLY A 132 -6.67 6.70 8.56
C GLY A 132 -5.62 6.94 7.48
N PHE A 133 -4.89 8.05 7.58
CA PHE A 133 -3.75 8.36 6.72
C PHE A 133 -2.69 7.26 6.77
N LEU A 134 -2.30 6.81 7.95
CA LEU A 134 -1.28 5.79 8.12
C LEU A 134 -1.67 4.45 7.49
N LEU A 135 -2.92 4.00 7.68
CA LEU A 135 -3.43 2.81 7.03
C LEU A 135 -3.34 2.95 5.50
N LEU A 136 -3.85 4.05 4.95
CA LEU A 136 -3.83 4.29 3.51
C LEU A 136 -2.40 4.41 2.96
N PHE A 137 -1.51 5.06 3.69
CA PHE A 137 -0.09 5.18 3.35
C PHE A 137 0.54 3.79 3.24
N VAL A 138 0.34 2.94 4.24
CA VAL A 138 0.83 1.57 4.26
C VAL A 138 0.30 0.75 3.09
N LEU A 139 -0.98 0.89 2.75
CA LEU A 139 -1.58 0.20 1.60
C LEU A 139 -1.03 0.74 0.28
N ALA A 140 -0.78 2.06 0.18
CA ALA A 140 -0.12 2.65 -0.98
C ALA A 140 1.28 2.05 -1.15
N ARG A 141 2.10 1.99 -0.09
CA ARG A 141 3.42 1.33 -0.15
C ARG A 141 3.33 -0.13 -0.56
N ALA A 142 2.31 -0.85 -0.06
CA ALA A 142 2.09 -2.23 -0.46
C ALA A 142 1.78 -2.38 -1.95
N ALA A 143 1.03 -1.44 -2.54
CA ALA A 143 0.67 -1.45 -3.96
C ALA A 143 1.79 -0.95 -4.89
N LEU A 144 2.46 0.15 -4.54
CA LEU A 144 3.50 0.76 -5.38
C LEU A 144 4.85 0.05 -5.26
N ASP A 145 5.18 -0.44 -4.07
CA ASP A 145 6.52 -0.92 -3.72
C ASP A 145 6.52 -2.37 -3.25
N GLY A 146 5.45 -3.11 -3.52
CA GLY A 146 5.40 -4.54 -3.25
C GLY A 146 6.49 -5.30 -4.02
N PRO A 147 6.99 -6.43 -3.49
CA PRO A 147 8.04 -7.21 -4.14
C PRO A 147 7.59 -7.78 -5.49
N PHE A 148 6.28 -8.00 -5.66
CA PHE A 148 5.64 -8.36 -6.91
C PHE A 148 4.49 -7.40 -7.18
N GLY A 149 4.28 -7.04 -8.44
CA GLY A 149 3.30 -6.03 -8.80
C GLY A 149 3.44 -5.52 -10.21
N GLY A 150 2.81 -4.38 -10.45
CA GLY A 150 2.87 -3.67 -11.72
C GLY A 150 2.10 -2.37 -11.70
N MET A 151 2.39 -1.54 -12.69
CA MET A 151 1.58 -0.38 -13.05
C MET A 151 1.06 -0.56 -14.46
N ALA A 152 -0.24 -0.31 -14.65
CA ALA A 152 -0.89 -0.42 -15.94
C ALA A 152 -1.95 0.65 -16.15
N PHE A 153 -2.27 0.85 -17.41
CA PHE A 153 -3.48 1.53 -17.85
C PHE A 153 -4.57 0.53 -18.23
N ALA A 154 -5.81 0.93 -17.98
CA ALA A 154 -6.98 0.11 -18.23
C ALA A 154 -8.14 0.94 -18.76
N ASP A 155 -8.96 0.33 -19.62
CA ASP A 155 -10.28 0.86 -19.94
C ASP A 155 -11.31 0.60 -18.82
N ALA A 156 -12.51 1.18 -18.93
CA ALA A 156 -13.58 1.01 -17.94
C ALA A 156 -14.05 -0.44 -17.73
N ARG A 157 -13.87 -1.33 -18.72
CA ARG A 157 -14.23 -2.76 -18.60
C ARG A 157 -13.15 -3.51 -17.85
N GLN A 158 -11.88 -3.26 -18.18
CA GLN A 158 -10.72 -3.83 -17.51
C GLN A 158 -10.66 -3.37 -16.05
N PHE A 159 -10.82 -2.07 -15.80
CA PHE A 159 -10.89 -1.52 -14.44
C PHE A 159 -11.93 -2.25 -13.58
N ARG A 160 -13.15 -2.44 -14.08
CA ARG A 160 -14.20 -3.19 -13.37
C ARG A 160 -13.79 -4.62 -13.06
N LYS A 161 -13.23 -5.34 -14.03
CA LYS A 161 -12.75 -6.71 -13.82
C LYS A 161 -11.64 -6.81 -12.76
N VAL A 162 -10.79 -5.78 -12.64
CA VAL A 162 -9.75 -5.73 -11.61
C VAL A 162 -10.36 -5.52 -10.23
N VAL A 163 -11.30 -4.58 -10.07
CA VAL A 163 -11.78 -4.15 -8.74
C VAL A 163 -12.99 -4.91 -8.21
N GLU A 164 -13.83 -5.49 -9.07
CA GLU A 164 -15.04 -6.24 -8.68
C GLU A 164 -14.78 -7.42 -7.72
N PRO A 165 -13.71 -8.23 -7.85
CA PRO A 165 -13.42 -9.29 -6.89
C PRO A 165 -12.79 -8.78 -5.58
N LEU A 166 -12.52 -7.47 -5.46
CA LEU A 166 -11.80 -6.87 -4.34
C LEU A 166 -12.76 -6.08 -3.43
N ARG A 167 -12.37 -5.93 -2.17
CA ARG A 167 -13.05 -5.05 -1.23
C ARG A 167 -12.44 -3.66 -1.30
N ARG A 168 -13.24 -2.64 -1.61
CA ARG A 168 -12.82 -1.23 -1.49
C ARG A 168 -12.60 -0.88 -0.02
N VAL A 169 -11.50 -0.19 0.28
CA VAL A 169 -11.22 0.37 1.61
C VAL A 169 -12.19 1.54 1.86
N PRO A 170 -13.01 1.53 2.92
CA PRO A 170 -14.04 2.54 3.16
C PRO A 170 -13.48 3.82 3.81
N LEU A 171 -12.37 4.34 3.30
CA LEU A 171 -11.75 5.61 3.69
C LEU A 171 -11.68 6.53 2.48
N ARG A 172 -11.58 7.85 2.71
CA ARG A 172 -11.35 8.79 1.61
C ARG A 172 -9.92 8.57 1.07
N PRO A 173 -9.72 8.52 -0.25
CA PRO A 173 -8.39 8.30 -0.82
C PRO A 173 -7.34 9.29 -0.32
N LEU A 174 -6.06 8.93 -0.44
CA LEU A 174 -4.96 9.88 -0.22
C LEU A 174 -5.01 11.01 -1.25
N ARG A 175 -4.47 12.17 -0.93
CA ARG A 175 -4.30 13.25 -1.92
C ARG A 175 -3.20 12.94 -2.93
N TRP A 176 -2.14 12.28 -2.48
CA TRP A 176 -1.02 11.83 -3.29
C TRP A 176 -1.04 10.29 -3.39
N PRO A 177 -0.78 9.68 -4.57
CA PRO A 177 -0.40 10.34 -5.82
C PRO A 177 -1.58 11.01 -6.54
N SER A 178 -2.82 10.57 -6.30
CA SER A 178 -4.01 11.18 -6.90
C SER A 178 -5.23 11.13 -5.97
N PRO A 179 -6.00 12.22 -5.83
CA PRO A 179 -7.14 12.29 -4.93
C PRO A 179 -8.34 11.45 -5.39
N ARG A 180 -8.29 10.88 -6.60
CA ARG A 180 -9.35 10.07 -7.23
C ARG A 180 -8.99 8.58 -7.33
N THR A 181 -7.88 8.15 -6.71
CA THR A 181 -7.41 6.77 -6.74
C THR A 181 -7.85 6.02 -5.49
N ASP A 182 -8.84 5.16 -5.63
CA ASP A 182 -9.33 4.33 -4.53
C ASP A 182 -8.38 3.15 -4.25
N THR A 183 -8.39 2.68 -3.00
CA THR A 183 -7.65 1.47 -2.60
C THR A 183 -8.61 0.30 -2.48
N TYR A 184 -8.22 -0.84 -3.06
CA TYR A 184 -8.95 -2.10 -3.06
C TYR A 184 -8.03 -3.21 -2.56
N VAL A 185 -8.59 -4.15 -1.80
CA VAL A 185 -7.83 -5.23 -1.17
C VAL A 185 -8.54 -6.55 -1.42
N GLY A 186 -7.74 -7.56 -1.78
CA GLY A 186 -8.14 -8.95 -1.82
C GLY A 186 -7.10 -9.82 -1.10
N PRO A 187 -7.33 -11.13 -1.01
CA PRO A 187 -6.37 -12.05 -0.41
C PRO A 187 -4.99 -11.95 -1.08
N GLY A 188 -3.99 -11.39 -0.35
CA GLY A 188 -2.62 -11.24 -0.83
C GLY A 188 -2.40 -10.20 -1.94
N LEU A 189 -3.38 -9.32 -2.16
CA LEU A 189 -3.36 -8.32 -3.22
C LEU A 189 -3.81 -6.96 -2.68
N VAL A 190 -3.05 -5.90 -2.97
CA VAL A 190 -3.47 -4.51 -2.79
C VAL A 190 -3.44 -3.82 -4.15
N VAL A 191 -4.51 -3.11 -4.47
CA VAL A 191 -4.67 -2.37 -5.72
C VAL A 191 -5.02 -0.93 -5.40
N GLN A 192 -4.29 0.01 -6.00
CA GLN A 192 -4.69 1.41 -6.06
C GLN A 192 -5.12 1.71 -7.49
N ALA A 193 -6.37 2.11 -7.68
CA ALA A 193 -6.91 2.33 -9.01
C ALA A 193 -7.87 3.52 -9.07
N GLY A 194 -7.74 4.32 -10.13
CA GLY A 194 -8.55 5.51 -10.33
C GLY A 194 -8.42 6.11 -11.72
N PRO A 195 -9.16 7.18 -12.03
CA PRO A 195 -9.04 7.89 -13.28
C PRO A 195 -7.60 8.40 -13.48
N SER A 196 -7.03 8.12 -14.65
CA SER A 196 -5.73 8.61 -15.08
C SER A 196 -5.82 10.05 -15.58
N GLU A 197 -4.68 10.74 -15.58
CA GLU A 197 -4.52 12.04 -16.23
C GLU A 197 -4.36 11.91 -17.77
N ASN A 198 -4.09 10.70 -18.28
CA ASN A 198 -3.84 10.43 -19.71
C ASN A 198 -5.08 10.54 -20.60
N GLY A 199 -6.27 10.72 -20.03
CA GLY A 199 -7.48 11.00 -20.80
C GLY A 199 -8.75 10.48 -20.16
N PRO A 200 -9.91 10.95 -20.64
CA PRO A 200 -11.20 10.49 -20.14
C PRO A 200 -11.39 8.99 -20.41
N GLY A 201 -11.82 8.25 -19.39
CA GLY A 201 -12.10 6.81 -19.50
C GLY A 201 -10.87 5.90 -19.43
N VAL A 202 -9.68 6.47 -19.22
CA VAL A 202 -8.45 5.74 -18.91
C VAL A 202 -8.29 5.68 -17.40
N PHE A 203 -7.99 4.50 -16.88
CA PHE A 203 -7.74 4.25 -15.48
C PHE A 203 -6.28 3.86 -15.28
N GLU A 204 -5.66 4.42 -14.27
CA GLU A 204 -4.33 4.03 -13.80
C GLU A 204 -4.50 3.03 -12.66
N ILE A 205 -3.71 1.95 -12.69
CA ILE A 205 -3.77 0.85 -11.73
C ILE A 205 -2.37 0.54 -11.25
N TYR A 206 -2.14 0.65 -9.95
CA TYR A 206 -0.99 0.10 -9.25
C TYR A 206 -1.41 -1.16 -8.51
N VAL A 207 -0.61 -2.21 -8.63
CA VAL A 207 -0.89 -3.51 -8.02
C VAL A 207 0.35 -3.96 -7.26
N GLY A 208 0.13 -4.40 -6.02
CA GLY A 208 1.16 -5.06 -5.22
C GLY A 208 0.66 -6.37 -4.64
N ALA A 209 1.55 -7.36 -4.62
CA ALA A 209 1.34 -8.68 -4.11
C ALA A 209 2.56 -9.18 -3.33
N ARG A 210 2.31 -10.06 -2.36
CA ARG A 210 3.37 -10.75 -1.62
C ARG A 210 3.98 -11.94 -2.35
N HIS A 211 3.24 -12.50 -3.30
CA HIS A 211 3.64 -13.70 -4.02
C HIS A 211 3.15 -13.62 -5.46
N PRO A 212 3.95 -13.99 -6.47
CA PRO A 212 3.61 -13.83 -7.88
C PRO A 212 2.34 -14.62 -8.27
N ALA A 213 2.05 -15.71 -7.56
CA ALA A 213 0.82 -16.49 -7.79
C ALA A 213 -0.47 -15.67 -7.61
N HIS A 214 -0.48 -14.63 -6.77
CA HIS A 214 -1.66 -13.78 -6.56
C HIS A 214 -1.91 -12.81 -7.73
N LEU A 215 -0.93 -12.62 -8.62
CA LEU A 215 -1.05 -11.76 -9.80
C LEU A 215 -1.56 -12.50 -11.05
N ARG A 216 -1.65 -13.84 -10.99
CA ARG A 216 -2.10 -14.66 -12.13
C ARG A 216 -3.43 -14.19 -12.76
N PRO A 217 -4.48 -13.84 -11.98
CA PRO A 217 -5.74 -13.39 -12.57
C PRO A 217 -5.60 -12.13 -13.43
N LEU A 218 -4.61 -11.28 -13.15
CA LEU A 218 -4.39 -10.01 -13.85
C LEU A 218 -3.71 -10.20 -15.21
N ARG A 219 -2.95 -11.29 -15.38
CA ARG A 219 -2.29 -11.62 -16.66
C ARG A 219 -3.28 -11.87 -17.78
N GLU A 220 -4.46 -12.38 -17.44
CA GLU A 220 -5.52 -12.72 -18.41
C GLU A 220 -6.35 -11.49 -18.84
N LEU A 221 -6.15 -10.34 -18.19
CA LEU A 221 -6.94 -9.13 -18.44
C LEU A 221 -6.38 -8.25 -19.58
N ASN A 222 -5.21 -8.60 -20.13
CA ASN A 222 -4.52 -7.85 -21.20
C ASN A 222 -4.42 -6.35 -20.89
N LEU A 223 -4.04 -6.01 -19.64
CA LEU A 223 -3.81 -4.62 -19.24
C LEU A 223 -2.61 -4.05 -19.99
N ASP A 224 -2.60 -2.74 -20.19
CA ASP A 224 -1.48 -2.02 -20.80
C ASP A 224 -0.43 -1.72 -19.72
N TRP A 225 0.46 -2.68 -19.47
CA TRP A 225 1.45 -2.60 -18.40
C TRP A 225 2.63 -1.71 -18.79
N GLU A 226 2.89 -0.67 -18.00
CA GLU A 226 4.16 0.07 -18.02
C GLU A 226 5.28 -0.79 -17.42
N PHE A 227 4.97 -1.50 -16.33
CA PHE A 227 5.83 -2.55 -15.79
C PHE A 227 5.00 -3.62 -15.08
N PHE A 228 5.50 -4.86 -15.09
CA PHE A 228 4.87 -5.98 -14.41
C PHE A 228 5.91 -7.06 -14.11
N ASN A 229 6.04 -7.47 -12.85
CA ASN A 229 7.14 -8.34 -12.40
C ASN A 229 6.69 -9.61 -11.66
N GLY A 230 5.44 -10.09 -11.84
CA GLY A 230 4.96 -11.27 -11.11
C GLY A 230 3.95 -12.18 -11.78
#